data_AF-A0A929ASP7-F1
#
_entry.id   AF-A0A929ASP7-F1
#
_cell.length_a   1.000
_cell.length_b   1.000
_cell.length_c   1.000
_cell.angle_alpha   90.00
_cell.angle_beta   90.00
_cell.angle_gamma   90.00
#
_symmetry.space_group_name_H-M   'P 1'
#
loop_
_entity.id
_entity.type
_entity.pdbx_description
1 polymer ?
#
loop_
_entity_poly.entity_id
_entity_poly.type
_entity_poly.pdbx_seq_one_letter_code
_entity_poly.pdbx_strand_id
1 'polypeptide(L)'
;MERQLLSRLSSKALDILIRYPFWRKAVQDAYFNPQIPPTSPTVVECFDQSGLLLSRVNGYVKNISVPQQHYSLFLAMYFDGELVFFAVGNEVIVHRLKLFSVFKLVG
;
A
#
# COMPACT_ATOMS: atom_id res chain seq x y z
N MET A 1 -14.85 1.06 15.93
CA MET A 1 -13.81 0.52 15.03
C MET A 1 -13.13 1.63 14.23
N GLU A 2 -13.87 2.37 13.39
CA GLU A 2 -13.36 3.53 12.64
C GLU A 2 -12.75 4.64 13.54
N ARG A 3 -13.41 4.99 14.65
CA ARG A 3 -12.92 6.04 15.57
C ARG A 3 -11.57 5.72 16.23
N GLN A 4 -11.26 4.44 16.49
CA GLN A 4 -10.00 4.04 17.14
C GLN A 4 -8.80 4.08 16.19
N LEU A 5 -9.01 3.77 14.90
CA LEU A 5 -7.99 3.94 13.88
C LEU A 5 -7.71 5.43 13.67
N LEU A 6 -8.76 6.21 13.37
CA LEU A 6 -8.62 7.62 13.03
C LEU A 6 -8.00 8.46 14.16
N SER A 7 -8.23 8.10 15.43
CA SER A 7 -7.66 8.84 16.57
C SER A 7 -6.15 8.65 16.77
N ARG A 8 -5.54 7.68 16.08
CA ARG A 8 -4.11 7.37 16.18
C ARG A 8 -3.28 7.90 15.01
N LEU A 9 -3.95 8.37 13.96
CA LEU A 9 -3.30 8.83 12.74
C LEU A 9 -2.85 10.28 12.87
N SER A 10 -1.74 10.62 12.21
CA SER A 10 -1.34 12.02 12.07
C SER A 10 -2.38 12.82 11.27
N SER A 11 -2.36 14.14 11.42
CA SER A 11 -3.18 15.05 10.62
C SER A 11 -2.93 14.87 9.11
N LYS A 12 -1.69 14.57 8.72
CA LYS A 12 -1.32 14.30 7.32
C LYS A 12 -1.95 13.01 6.82
N ALA A 13 -1.87 11.92 7.60
CA ALA A 13 -2.51 10.66 7.24
C ALA A 13 -4.03 10.81 7.14
N LEU A 14 -4.65 11.54 8.07
CA LEU A 14 -6.09 11.85 8.02
C LEU A 14 -6.45 12.66 6.77
N ASP A 15 -5.70 13.71 6.43
CA ASP A 15 -5.94 14.50 5.22
C ASP A 15 -5.89 13.65 3.95
N ILE A 16 -4.90 12.75 3.83
CA ILE A 16 -4.81 11.81 2.71
C ILE A 16 -6.03 10.88 2.66
N LEU A 17 -6.40 10.24 3.78
CA LEU A 17 -7.56 9.36 3.78
C LEU A 17 -8.88 10.14 3.59
N ILE A 18 -8.94 11.44 3.87
CA ILE A 18 -10.07 12.30 3.52
C ILE A 18 -10.13 12.61 2.04
N ARG A 19 -8.98 12.96 1.46
CA ARG A 19 -8.87 13.29 0.04
C ARG A 19 -9.10 12.09 -0.87
N TYR A 20 -8.75 10.88 -0.43
CA TYR A 20 -8.85 9.66 -1.22
C TYR A 20 -9.77 8.61 -0.58
N PRO A 21 -11.09 8.66 -0.83
CA PRO A 21 -12.07 7.80 -0.14
C PRO A 21 -11.93 6.31 -0.47
N PHE A 22 -11.46 5.97 -1.68
CA PHE A 22 -11.14 4.58 -2.03
C PHE A 22 -10.07 4.01 -1.10
N TRP A 23 -8.97 4.76 -0.91
CA TRP A 23 -7.86 4.36 -0.05
C TRP A 23 -8.25 4.31 1.43
N ARG A 24 -9.10 5.23 1.89
CA ARG A 24 -9.71 5.14 3.23
C ARG A 24 -10.42 3.82 3.45
N LYS A 25 -11.30 3.43 2.52
CA LYS A 25 -12.04 2.18 2.63
C LYS A 25 -11.09 0.98 2.61
N ALA A 26 -10.13 0.95 1.67
CA ALA A 26 -9.14 -0.14 1.60
C ALA A 26 -8.32 -0.28 2.89
N VAL A 27 -7.89 0.84 3.48
CA VAL A 27 -7.21 0.84 4.78
C VAL A 27 -8.13 0.32 5.89
N GLN A 28 -9.38 0.77 5.95
CA GLN A 28 -10.35 0.31 6.96
C GLN A 28 -10.59 -1.20 6.87
N ASP A 29 -10.76 -1.71 5.66
CA ASP A 29 -11.02 -3.12 5.39
C ASP A 29 -9.78 -3.97 5.71
N ALA A 30 -8.56 -3.46 5.48
CA ALA A 30 -7.33 -4.21 5.69
C ALA A 30 -6.75 -4.09 7.12
N TYR A 31 -7.05 -3.02 7.86
CA TYR A 31 -6.35 -2.71 9.11
C TYR A 31 -6.47 -3.79 10.18
N PHE A 32 -7.61 -4.48 10.22
CA PHE A 32 -7.86 -5.57 11.18
C PHE A 32 -7.62 -6.96 10.59
N ASN A 33 -7.24 -7.04 9.31
CA ASN A 33 -6.95 -8.32 8.68
C ASN A 33 -5.66 -8.91 9.25
N PRO A 34 -5.57 -10.25 9.33
CA PRO A 34 -4.37 -10.90 9.80
C PRO A 34 -3.16 -10.60 8.91
N GLN A 35 -1.97 -10.76 9.48
CA GLN A 35 -0.74 -10.76 8.71
C GLN A 35 -0.80 -11.84 7.62
N ILE A 36 -0.25 -11.52 6.47
CA ILE A 36 -0.13 -12.46 5.36
C ILE A 36 1.02 -13.42 5.69
N PRO A 37 0.84 -14.74 5.47
CA PRO A 37 1.92 -15.69 5.62
C PRO A 37 3.09 -15.36 4.69
N PRO A 38 4.32 -15.79 5.00
CA PRO A 38 5.47 -15.58 4.14
C PRO A 38 5.33 -16.47 2.90
N THR A 39 4.68 -15.96 1.87
CA THR A 39 4.48 -16.62 0.57
C THR A 39 5.03 -15.76 -0.55
N SER A 40 5.24 -16.36 -1.72
CA SER A 40 5.60 -15.63 -2.95
C SER A 40 4.32 -15.19 -3.65
N PRO A 41 3.94 -13.91 -3.62
CA PRO A 41 2.69 -13.46 -4.24
C PRO A 41 2.77 -13.58 -5.76
N THR A 42 1.68 -14.00 -6.39
CA THR A 42 1.60 -14.17 -7.85
C THR A 42 1.49 -12.81 -8.53
N VAL A 43 0.74 -11.90 -7.90
CA VAL A 43 0.55 -10.52 -8.30
C VAL A 43 1.08 -9.59 -7.22
N VAL A 44 1.91 -8.63 -7.61
CA VAL A 44 2.35 -7.51 -6.76
C VAL A 44 2.02 -6.23 -7.47
N GLU A 45 1.37 -5.30 -6.78
CA GLU A 45 1.05 -3.98 -7.34
C GLU A 45 1.37 -2.89 -6.31
N CYS A 46 2.07 -1.85 -6.75
CA CYS A 46 2.36 -0.67 -5.94
C CYS A 46 1.65 0.54 -6.52
N PHE A 47 1.00 1.32 -5.67
CA PHE A 47 0.22 2.48 -6.06
C PHE A 47 0.61 3.71 -5.25
N ASP A 48 0.36 4.87 -5.85
CA ASP A 48 0.25 6.15 -5.14
C ASP A 48 -0.91 6.99 -5.71
N GLN A 49 -0.87 8.31 -5.47
CA GLN A 49 -1.92 9.22 -5.94
C GLN A 49 -2.07 9.29 -7.46
N SER A 50 -1.03 8.94 -8.23
CA SER A 50 -1.06 8.91 -9.70
C SER A 50 -1.56 7.57 -10.25
N GLY A 51 -1.86 6.60 -9.37
CA GLY A 51 -2.34 5.27 -9.75
C GLY A 51 -1.24 4.21 -9.62
N LEU A 52 -1.23 3.25 -10.53
CA LEU A 52 -0.27 2.14 -10.52
C LEU A 52 1.14 2.66 -10.87
N LEU A 53 2.12 2.34 -10.03
CA LEU A 53 3.53 2.65 -10.22
C LEU A 53 4.32 1.46 -10.77
N LEU A 54 4.00 0.28 -10.25
CA LEU A 54 4.68 -0.97 -10.53
C LEU A 54 3.66 -2.09 -10.45
N SER A 55 3.68 -3.00 -11.41
CA SER A 55 3.06 -4.32 -11.23
C SER A 55 4.01 -5.45 -11.59
N ARG A 56 3.85 -6.57 -10.90
CA ARG A 56 4.40 -7.86 -11.27
C ARG A 56 3.24 -8.85 -11.36
N VAL A 57 3.06 -9.50 -12.50
CA VAL A 57 2.03 -10.52 -12.70
C VAL A 57 2.70 -11.75 -13.29
N ASN A 58 2.62 -12.91 -12.61
CA ASN A 58 3.23 -14.16 -13.08
C ASN A 58 4.72 -14.01 -13.47
N GLY A 59 5.46 -13.19 -12.72
CA GLY A 59 6.88 -12.90 -12.97
C GLY A 59 7.15 -11.77 -13.98
N TYR A 60 6.16 -11.33 -14.78
CA TYR A 60 6.32 -10.20 -15.68
C TYR A 60 6.23 -8.88 -14.91
N VAL A 61 7.26 -8.04 -15.02
CA VAL A 61 7.33 -6.74 -14.35
C VAL A 61 6.97 -5.63 -15.33
N LYS A 62 6.06 -4.74 -14.92
CA LYS A 62 5.74 -3.50 -15.62
C LYS A 62 5.97 -2.31 -14.68
N ASN A 63 6.87 -1.43 -15.08
CA ASN A 63 7.08 -0.14 -14.42
C ASN A 63 6.29 0.94 -15.17
N ILE A 64 5.69 1.86 -14.43
CA ILE A 64 5.02 3.03 -15.00
C ILE A 64 5.88 4.25 -14.71
N SER A 65 6.29 4.93 -15.78
CA SER A 65 7.09 6.16 -15.67
C SER A 65 6.26 7.27 -15.05
N VAL A 66 6.79 7.88 -14.00
CA VAL A 66 6.26 9.11 -13.40
C VAL A 66 7.16 10.29 -13.76
N PRO A 67 6.65 11.53 -13.76
CA PRO A 67 7.46 12.72 -14.00
C PRO A 67 8.65 12.81 -13.03
N GLN A 68 9.76 13.43 -13.44
CA GLN A 68 10.95 13.58 -12.57
C GLN A 68 10.67 14.30 -11.24
N GLN A 69 9.70 15.21 -11.21
CA GLN A 69 9.33 15.97 -10.01
C GLN A 69 8.21 15.30 -9.20
N HIS A 70 7.87 14.06 -9.54
CA HIS A 70 6.80 13.32 -8.87
C HIS A 70 7.18 12.99 -7.42
N TYR A 71 6.27 13.29 -6.50
CA TYR A 71 6.41 12.98 -5.08
C TYR A 71 5.18 12.23 -4.60
N SER A 72 5.35 11.00 -4.13
CA SER A 72 4.25 10.17 -3.64
C SER A 72 3.71 10.70 -2.31
N LEU A 73 2.41 11.00 -2.27
CA LEU A 73 1.72 11.43 -1.05
C LEU A 73 1.51 10.26 -0.08
N PHE A 74 1.31 9.07 -0.63
CA PHE A 74 1.21 7.80 0.07
C PHE A 74 1.81 6.70 -0.80
N LEU A 75 2.10 5.56 -0.19
CA LEU A 75 2.46 4.33 -0.89
C LEU A 75 1.53 3.21 -0.43
N ALA A 76 0.89 2.54 -1.38
CA ALA A 76 0.09 1.36 -1.13
C ALA A 76 0.68 0.16 -1.88
N MET A 77 0.71 -1.01 -1.25
CA MET A 77 1.10 -2.26 -1.90
C MET A 77 0.01 -3.31 -1.75
N TYR A 78 -0.29 -3.99 -2.84
CA TYR A 78 -1.19 -5.12 -2.92
C TYR A 78 -0.44 -6.38 -3.30
N PHE A 79 -0.78 -7.49 -2.64
CA PHE A 79 -0.43 -8.84 -3.07
C PHE A 79 -1.69 -9.63 -3.33
N ASP A 80 -1.79 -10.22 -4.52
CA ASP A 80 -2.90 -11.09 -4.91
C ASP A 80 -4.29 -10.47 -4.62
N GLY A 81 -4.42 -9.15 -4.80
CA GLY A 81 -5.67 -8.40 -4.56
C GLY A 81 -5.90 -7.94 -3.12
N GLU A 82 -5.00 -8.25 -2.18
CA GLU A 82 -5.09 -7.79 -0.79
C GLU A 82 -4.14 -6.63 -0.49
N LEU A 83 -4.62 -5.57 0.18
CA LEU A 83 -3.77 -4.49 0.67
C LEU A 83 -2.88 -5.01 1.80
N VAL A 84 -1.57 -4.96 1.61
CA VAL A 84 -0.57 -5.52 2.53
C VAL A 84 0.23 -4.44 3.25
N PHE A 85 0.33 -3.27 2.63
CA PHE A 85 1.07 -2.14 3.13
C PHE A 85 0.40 -0.84 2.70
N PHE A 86 0.30 0.12 3.62
CA PHE A 86 -0.13 1.47 3.32
C PHE A 86 0.60 2.45 4.23
N ALA A 87 1.29 3.43 3.64
CA ALA A 87 2.02 4.44 4.38
C ALA A 87 1.79 5.85 3.82
N VAL A 88 1.83 6.85 4.70
CA VAL A 88 1.75 8.27 4.38
C VAL A 88 3.01 8.96 4.92
N GLY A 89 3.91 9.39 4.04
CA GLY A 89 5.25 9.83 4.46
C GLY A 89 5.98 8.72 5.24
N ASN A 90 6.36 8.99 6.48
CA ASN A 90 7.05 8.04 7.36
C ASN A 90 6.10 7.25 8.28
N GLU A 91 4.79 7.47 8.17
CA GLU A 91 3.79 6.81 9.01
C GLU A 91 3.22 5.59 8.28
N VAL A 92 3.47 4.39 8.83
CA VAL A 92 2.91 3.15 8.31
C VAL A 92 1.57 2.89 9.00
N ILE A 93 0.49 2.87 8.21
CA ILE A 93 -0.89 2.71 8.69
C ILE A 93 -1.31 1.25 8.62
N VAL A 94 -0.98 0.56 7.52
CA VAL A 94 -1.21 -0.88 7.33
C VAL A 94 0.14 -1.55 7.12
N HIS A 95 0.41 -2.59 7.90
CA HIS A 95 1.59 -3.45 7.72
C HIS A 95 1.23 -4.91 8.05
N ARG A 96 0.87 -5.65 7.01
CA ARG A 96 0.46 -7.06 7.10
C ARG A 96 1.56 -8.01 6.67
N LEU A 97 2.74 -7.52 6.34
CA LEU A 97 3.91 -8.31 6.00
C LEU A 97 4.64 -8.78 7.27
N LYS A 98 5.19 -9.99 7.27
CA LYS A 98 6.11 -10.44 8.35
C LYS A 98 7.50 -9.83 8.16
N LEU A 99 8.22 -9.69 9.28
CA LEU A 99 9.51 -8.98 9.49
C LEU A 99 10.56 -9.09 8.37
N PHE A 100 10.56 -10.16 7.59
CA PHE A 100 11.45 -10.36 6.45
C PHE A 100 10.66 -10.81 5.23
N SER A 101 10.07 -9.84 4.52
CA SER A 101 9.48 -10.12 3.23
C SER A 101 10.34 -9.47 2.16
N VAL A 102 11.18 -10.27 1.50
CA VAL A 102 12.04 -9.83 0.40
C VAL A 102 11.39 -10.27 -0.90
N PHE A 103 10.94 -9.30 -1.70
CA PHE A 103 10.40 -9.57 -3.02
C PHE A 103 11.48 -9.20 -4.03
N LYS A 104 12.01 -10.22 -4.71
CA LYS A 104 12.89 -9.97 -5.85
C LYS A 104 12.01 -9.57 -7.04
N LEU A 105 12.22 -8.35 -7.52
CA LEU A 105 11.84 -7.97 -8.86
C LEU A 105 12.91 -8.56 -9.78
N VAL A 106 12.60 -9.70 -10.40
CA VAL A 106 13.49 -10.24 -11.44
C VAL A 106 13.13 -9.50 -12.71
N GLY A 107 14.08 -8.70 -13.21
CA GLY A 107 14.02 -8.11 -14.55
C GLY A 107 14.57 -9.06 -15.58
#